data_AF-A0A5J4PE60-F1
#
_entry.id   AF-A0A5J4PE60-F1
#
_cell.length_a   1.000
_cell.length_b   1.000
_cell.length_c   1.000
_cell.angle_alpha   90.00
_cell.angle_beta   90.00
_cell.angle_gamma   90.00
#
_symmetry.space_group_name_H-M   'P 1'
#
loop_
_entity.id
_entity.type
_entity.pdbx_description
1 polymer ?
#
loop_
_entity_poly.entity_id
_entity_poly.type
_entity_poly.pdbx_seq_one_letter_code
_entity_poly.pdbx_strand_id
1 'polypeptide(L)'
;LFVACIAFGFIAIFSWFSYFTVLFQDIRFTPHYLRTVIRHNQMTINQVNDYLDAQMLNYKTSLSHGHFSLKEQSSIEATFELLYKEFSLPENSDEQIISHIDEVKQIVIEGNTEIKAVSAYTNWKFIEEQKEIDRKQRLEEEQAKRKISAYNRSKGRMLNSFESALSDEQLNTLTKCCNAIPIFTRDIELYELKEILACTHKKPLQIDVNKHIALLFDQLKEHKLICETWMSVAE
;
A
#
# COMPACT_ATOMS: atom_id res chain seq x y z
N LEU A 1 75.24 -60.17 -25.12
CA LEU A 1 74.16 -60.72 -25.98
C LEU A 1 72.82 -60.79 -25.25
N PHE A 2 72.75 -61.33 -24.03
CA PHE A 2 71.51 -61.42 -23.23
C PHE A 2 70.79 -60.08 -22.98
N VAL A 3 71.52 -59.01 -22.62
CA VAL A 3 70.93 -57.69 -22.34
C VAL A 3 70.28 -57.06 -23.57
N ALA A 4 70.84 -57.30 -24.77
CA ALA A 4 70.28 -56.78 -26.01
C ALA A 4 68.94 -57.47 -26.36
N CYS A 5 68.81 -58.79 -26.16
CA CYS A 5 67.56 -59.51 -26.40
C CYS A 5 66.42 -59.03 -25.49
N ILE A 6 66.72 -58.70 -24.23
CA ILE A 6 65.72 -58.16 -23.29
C ILE A 6 65.24 -56.78 -23.75
N ALA A 7 66.16 -55.90 -24.16
CA ALA A 7 65.80 -54.57 -24.66
C ALA A 7 64.94 -54.63 -25.94
N PHE A 8 65.29 -55.50 -26.90
CA PHE A 8 64.48 -55.70 -28.11
C PHE A 8 63.10 -56.29 -27.80
N GLY A 9 62.99 -57.17 -26.80
CA GLY A 9 61.70 -57.69 -26.32
C GLY A 9 60.77 -56.58 -25.81
N PHE A 10 61.28 -55.65 -25.01
CA PHE A 10 60.50 -54.51 -24.54
C PHE A 10 60.04 -53.62 -25.70
N ILE A 11 60.93 -53.30 -26.65
CA ILE A 11 60.59 -52.45 -27.81
C ILE A 11 59.48 -53.11 -28.65
N ALA A 12 59.54 -54.43 -28.86
CA ALA A 12 58.50 -55.16 -29.59
C ALA A 12 57.15 -55.15 -28.85
N ILE A 13 57.15 -55.30 -27.52
CA ILE A 13 55.93 -55.21 -26.70
C ILE A 13 55.35 -53.80 -26.74
N PHE A 14 56.16 -52.75 -26.59
CA PHE A 14 55.68 -51.36 -26.67
C PHE A 14 55.15 -51.01 -28.06
N SER A 15 55.78 -51.51 -29.13
CA SER A 15 55.27 -51.34 -30.50
C SER A 15 53.93 -52.04 -30.72
N TRP A 16 53.79 -53.28 -30.23
CA TRP A 16 52.53 -54.01 -30.29
C TRP A 16 51.43 -53.35 -29.44
N PHE A 17 51.79 -52.84 -28.27
CA PHE A 17 50.86 -52.12 -27.38
C PHE A 17 50.39 -50.80 -28.00
N SER A 18 51.28 -50.08 -28.68
CA SER A 18 50.93 -48.87 -29.44
C SER A 18 49.97 -49.17 -30.59
N TYR A 19 50.12 -50.32 -31.26
CA TYR A 19 49.16 -50.76 -32.28
C TYR A 19 47.80 -51.13 -31.65
N PHE A 20 47.82 -51.74 -30.47
CA PHE A 20 46.63 -52.06 -29.70
C PHE A 20 45.83 -50.82 -29.28
N THR A 21 46.50 -49.70 -28.98
CA THR A 21 45.81 -48.44 -28.64
C THR A 21 45.05 -47.83 -29.82
N VAL A 22 45.46 -48.09 -31.06
CA VAL A 22 44.76 -47.61 -32.27
C VAL A 22 43.49 -48.43 -32.51
N LEU A 23 43.56 -49.76 -32.38
CA LEU A 23 42.39 -50.64 -32.55
C LEU A 23 41.26 -50.36 -31.54
N PHE A 24 41.59 -49.91 -30.34
CA PHE A 24 40.58 -49.52 -29.35
C PHE A 24 39.97 -48.13 -29.59
N GLN A 25 40.56 -47.29 -30.44
CA GLN A 25 39.95 -46.00 -30.80
C GLN A 25 38.72 -46.17 -31.71
N ASP A 26 38.74 -47.15 -32.61
CA ASP A 26 37.65 -47.39 -33.56
C ASP A 26 36.36 -47.91 -32.90
N ILE A 27 36.49 -48.68 -31.82
CA ILE A 27 35.34 -49.29 -31.14
C ILE A 27 34.55 -48.25 -30.30
N ARG A 28 35.19 -47.14 -29.90
CA ARG A 28 34.61 -46.14 -28.98
C ARG A 28 33.46 -45.32 -29.57
N PHE A 29 33.43 -45.17 -30.89
CA PHE A 29 32.39 -44.40 -31.57
C PHE A 29 31.29 -45.27 -32.20
N THR A 30 31.26 -46.55 -31.85
CA THR A 30 30.26 -47.51 -32.36
C THR A 30 28.92 -47.36 -31.61
N PRO A 31 27.75 -47.49 -32.27
CA PRO A 31 26.45 -47.32 -31.63
C PRO A 31 26.25 -48.21 -30.41
N HIS A 32 26.73 -49.46 -30.49
CA HIS A 32 26.61 -50.43 -29.40
C HIS A 32 27.38 -50.02 -28.15
N TYR A 33 28.58 -49.47 -28.32
CA TYR A 33 29.42 -49.06 -27.20
C TYR A 33 28.79 -47.86 -26.46
N LEU A 34 28.44 -46.81 -27.21
CA LEU A 34 27.85 -45.60 -26.63
C LEU A 34 26.53 -45.89 -25.91
N ARG A 35 25.63 -46.69 -26.51
CA ARG A 35 24.39 -47.14 -25.86
C ARG A 35 24.65 -47.92 -24.57
N THR A 36 25.69 -48.76 -24.56
CA THR A 36 26.03 -49.55 -23.37
C THR A 36 26.51 -48.66 -22.23
N VAL A 37 27.34 -47.66 -22.52
CA VAL A 37 27.81 -46.69 -21.52
C VAL A 37 26.64 -45.87 -20.97
N ILE A 38 25.76 -45.38 -21.84
CA ILE A 38 24.56 -44.62 -21.45
C ILE A 38 23.67 -45.47 -20.53
N ARG A 39 23.43 -46.73 -20.90
CA ARG A 39 22.58 -47.65 -20.11
C ARG A 39 23.22 -48.07 -18.79
N HIS A 40 24.51 -48.38 -18.80
CA HIS A 40 25.26 -48.79 -17.61
C HIS A 40 25.31 -47.68 -16.57
N ASN A 41 25.46 -46.42 -17.03
CA ASN A 41 25.57 -45.27 -16.15
C ASN A 41 24.23 -44.61 -15.77
N GLN A 42 23.09 -45.16 -16.25
CA GLN A 42 21.75 -44.65 -15.96
C GLN A 42 21.60 -43.12 -16.15
N MET A 43 22.20 -42.58 -17.22
CA MET A 43 22.21 -41.14 -17.47
C MET A 43 20.78 -40.61 -17.76
N THR A 44 20.44 -39.44 -17.22
CA THR A 44 19.24 -38.70 -17.62
C THR A 44 19.39 -38.13 -19.04
N ILE A 45 18.29 -37.82 -19.73
CA ILE A 45 18.32 -37.35 -21.14
C ILE A 45 19.28 -36.16 -21.33
N ASN A 46 19.28 -35.20 -20.40
CA ASN A 46 20.20 -34.05 -20.44
C ASN A 46 21.67 -34.47 -20.29
N GLN A 47 21.96 -35.39 -19.36
CA GLN A 47 23.31 -35.94 -19.18
C GLN A 47 23.77 -36.78 -20.36
N VAL A 48 22.85 -37.46 -21.05
CA VAL A 48 23.15 -38.19 -22.30
C VAL A 48 23.57 -37.21 -23.39
N ASN A 49 22.86 -36.09 -23.56
CA ASN A 49 23.20 -35.08 -24.55
C ASN A 49 24.58 -34.45 -24.25
N ASP A 50 24.85 -34.07 -22.99
CA ASP A 50 26.16 -33.55 -22.59
C ASP A 50 27.31 -34.55 -22.85
N TYR A 51 27.04 -35.85 -22.61
CA TYR A 51 28.01 -36.92 -22.88
C TYR A 51 28.24 -37.13 -24.38
N LEU A 52 27.18 -37.13 -25.19
CA LEU A 52 27.27 -37.26 -26.64
C LEU A 52 28.03 -36.07 -27.26
N ASP A 53 27.79 -34.85 -26.77
CA ASP A 53 28.51 -33.63 -27.19
C ASP A 53 30.00 -33.72 -26.88
N ALA A 54 30.36 -34.20 -25.68
CA ALA A 54 31.76 -34.40 -25.30
C ALA A 54 32.46 -35.46 -26.18
N GLN A 55 31.76 -36.54 -26.54
CA GLN A 55 32.30 -37.56 -27.44
C GLN A 55 32.40 -37.07 -28.89
N MET A 56 31.42 -36.30 -29.36
CA MET A 56 31.44 -35.66 -30.67
C MET A 56 32.59 -34.66 -30.77
N LEU A 57 32.87 -33.90 -29.70
CA LEU A 57 34.01 -33.00 -29.62
C LEU A 57 35.34 -33.77 -29.72
N ASN A 58 35.49 -34.86 -28.95
CA ASN A 58 36.68 -35.72 -29.03
C ASN A 58 36.89 -36.33 -30.42
N TYR A 59 35.81 -36.71 -31.09
CA TYR A 59 35.84 -37.17 -32.48
C TYR A 59 36.33 -36.07 -33.42
N LYS A 60 35.78 -34.85 -33.34
CA LYS A 60 36.21 -33.70 -34.16
C LYS A 60 37.67 -33.31 -33.93
N THR A 61 38.14 -33.34 -32.68
CA THR A 61 39.56 -33.11 -32.36
C THR A 61 40.43 -34.20 -33.00
N SER A 62 40.02 -35.47 -32.89
CA SER A 62 40.77 -36.60 -33.46
C SER A 62 40.77 -36.59 -35.00
N LEU A 63 39.70 -36.11 -35.64
CA LEU A 63 39.63 -35.86 -37.08
C LEU A 63 40.65 -34.83 -37.55
N SER A 64 40.79 -33.73 -36.81
CA SER A 64 41.74 -32.66 -37.15
C SER A 64 43.20 -33.13 -37.17
N HIS A 65 43.50 -34.23 -36.45
CA HIS A 65 44.82 -34.86 -36.39
C HIS A 65 45.05 -35.93 -37.46
N GLY A 66 44.07 -36.21 -38.33
CA GLY A 66 44.23 -37.11 -39.50
C GLY A 66 44.04 -38.61 -39.22
N HIS A 67 43.38 -38.97 -38.13
CA HIS A 67 43.29 -40.36 -37.66
C HIS A 67 42.20 -41.24 -38.29
N PHE A 68 41.40 -40.76 -39.26
CA PHE A 68 40.25 -41.52 -39.78
C PHE A 68 40.15 -41.55 -41.31
N SER A 69 39.70 -42.69 -41.83
CA SER A 69 39.31 -42.83 -43.24
C SER A 69 37.93 -42.25 -43.52
N LEU A 70 37.64 -41.93 -44.78
CA LEU A 70 36.38 -41.31 -45.22
C LEU A 70 35.15 -42.20 -44.91
N LYS A 71 35.32 -43.53 -44.92
CA LYS A 71 34.27 -44.50 -44.61
C LYS A 71 33.95 -44.54 -43.11
N GLU A 72 34.97 -44.47 -42.26
CA GLU A 72 34.80 -44.42 -40.80
C GLU A 72 34.10 -43.13 -40.38
N GLN A 73 34.45 -42.01 -41.01
CA GLN A 73 33.82 -40.72 -40.73
C GLN A 73 32.30 -40.76 -40.91
N SER A 74 31.86 -41.26 -42.06
CA SER A 74 30.42 -41.38 -42.37
C SER A 74 29.70 -42.34 -41.41
N SER A 75 30.35 -43.45 -41.02
CA SER A 75 29.78 -44.40 -40.06
C SER A 75 29.63 -43.80 -38.65
N ILE A 76 30.62 -43.02 -38.23
CA ILE A 76 30.63 -42.38 -36.91
C ILE A 76 29.59 -41.26 -36.87
N GLU A 77 29.53 -40.44 -37.91
CA GLU A 77 28.55 -39.35 -37.98
C GLU A 77 27.11 -39.88 -38.00
N ALA A 78 26.83 -40.92 -38.79
CA ALA A 78 25.53 -41.61 -38.78
C ALA A 78 25.19 -42.22 -37.40
N THR A 79 26.20 -42.66 -36.65
CA THR A 79 26.02 -43.17 -35.28
C THR A 79 25.54 -42.07 -34.35
N PHE A 80 26.19 -40.91 -34.38
CA PHE A 80 25.79 -39.77 -33.56
C PHE A 80 24.41 -39.25 -33.94
N GLU A 81 24.09 -39.12 -35.23
CA GLU A 81 22.75 -38.71 -35.69
C GLU A 81 21.65 -39.63 -35.16
N LEU A 82 21.85 -40.94 -35.22
CA LEU A 82 20.90 -41.91 -34.67
C LEU A 82 20.71 -41.75 -33.16
N LEU A 83 21.80 -41.54 -32.42
CA LEU A 83 21.75 -41.38 -30.97
C LEU A 83 21.09 -40.06 -30.57
N TYR A 84 21.42 -38.94 -31.21
CA TYR A 84 20.74 -37.66 -30.96
C TYR A 84 19.25 -37.75 -31.24
N LYS A 85 18.85 -38.46 -32.30
CA LYS A 85 17.43 -38.67 -32.62
C LYS A 85 16.74 -39.57 -31.59
N GLU A 86 17.40 -40.62 -31.11
CA GLU A 86 16.87 -41.57 -30.11
C GLU A 86 16.71 -40.92 -28.73
N PHE A 87 17.62 -40.01 -28.36
CA PHE A 87 17.60 -39.31 -27.07
C PHE A 87 17.08 -37.87 -27.16
N SER A 88 16.49 -37.48 -28.30
CA SER A 88 15.80 -36.20 -28.41
C SER A 88 14.61 -36.18 -27.45
N LEU A 89 14.52 -35.12 -26.65
CA LEU A 89 13.46 -34.94 -25.65
C LEU A 89 12.07 -35.19 -26.27
N PRO A 90 11.21 -36.03 -25.67
CA PRO A 90 9.84 -36.16 -26.13
C PRO A 90 9.09 -34.84 -25.88
N GLU A 91 8.29 -34.39 -26.86
CA GLU A 91 7.36 -33.24 -26.80
C GLU A 91 6.37 -33.27 -25.61
N ASN A 92 6.36 -34.35 -24.82
CA ASN A 92 5.47 -34.58 -23.68
C ASN A 92 5.85 -33.80 -22.40
N SER A 93 7.02 -33.15 -22.37
CA SER A 93 7.42 -32.29 -21.24
C SER A 93 6.66 -30.96 -21.19
N ASP A 94 6.22 -30.46 -22.35
CA ASP A 94 5.53 -29.18 -22.44
C ASP A 94 4.11 -29.26 -21.87
N GLU A 95 3.39 -30.39 -22.04
CA GLU A 95 2.04 -30.57 -21.49
C GLU A 95 2.03 -30.60 -19.96
N GLN A 96 3.01 -31.25 -19.33
CA GLN A 96 3.15 -31.21 -17.86
C GLN A 96 3.48 -29.81 -17.38
N ILE A 97 4.38 -29.09 -18.06
CA ILE A 97 4.74 -27.72 -17.71
C ILE A 97 3.51 -26.80 -17.84
N ILE A 98 2.74 -26.91 -18.91
CA ILE A 98 1.51 -26.14 -19.13
C ILE A 98 0.48 -26.44 -18.03
N SER A 99 0.31 -27.71 -17.64
CA SER A 99 -0.60 -28.10 -16.55
C SER A 99 -0.21 -27.47 -15.22
N HIS A 100 1.07 -27.52 -14.84
CA HIS A 100 1.54 -26.91 -13.59
C HIS A 100 1.41 -25.38 -13.63
N ILE A 101 1.64 -24.76 -14.79
CA ILE A 101 1.46 -23.31 -14.97
C ILE A 101 0.00 -22.92 -14.77
N ASP A 102 -0.95 -23.70 -15.29
CA ASP A 102 -2.37 -23.39 -15.14
C ASP A 102 -2.87 -23.59 -13.70
N GLU A 103 -2.37 -24.60 -12.98
CA GLU A 103 -2.64 -24.77 -11.55
C GLU A 103 -2.12 -23.58 -10.73
N VAL A 104 -0.88 -23.14 -10.99
CA VAL A 104 -0.29 -21.96 -10.33
C VAL A 104 -1.11 -20.70 -10.63
N LYS A 105 -1.59 -20.51 -11.87
CA LYS A 105 -2.47 -19.38 -12.20
C LYS A 105 -3.75 -19.38 -11.37
N GLN A 106 -4.39 -20.55 -11.18
CA GLN A 106 -5.61 -20.64 -10.39
C GLN A 106 -5.35 -20.26 -8.93
N ILE A 107 -4.28 -20.79 -8.33
CA ILE A 107 -3.89 -20.46 -6.95
C ILE A 107 -3.62 -18.96 -6.81
N VAL A 108 -2.97 -18.34 -7.80
CA VAL A 108 -2.70 -16.89 -7.80
C VAL A 108 -3.99 -16.08 -7.91
N ILE A 109 -4.95 -16.50 -8.74
CA ILE A 109 -6.24 -15.83 -8.88
C ILE A 109 -7.01 -15.91 -7.56
N GLU A 110 -7.07 -17.09 -6.94
CA GLU A 110 -7.76 -17.32 -5.67
C GLU A 110 -7.09 -16.55 -4.51
N GLY A 111 -5.76 -16.57 -4.41
CA GLY A 111 -5.05 -15.76 -3.42
C GLY A 111 -5.30 -14.26 -3.61
N ASN A 112 -5.38 -13.77 -4.85
CA ASN A 112 -5.70 -12.37 -5.12
C ASN A 112 -7.13 -11.99 -4.72
N THR A 113 -8.12 -12.89 -4.88
CA THR A 113 -9.50 -12.61 -4.44
C THR A 113 -9.59 -12.56 -2.91
N GLU A 114 -8.89 -13.47 -2.21
CA GLU A 114 -8.80 -13.44 -0.75
C GLU A 114 -8.11 -12.19 -0.22
N ILE A 115 -6.96 -11.81 -0.80
CA ILE A 115 -6.25 -10.56 -0.45
C ILE A 115 -7.16 -9.34 -0.68
N LYS A 116 -7.94 -9.33 -1.76
CA LYS A 116 -8.92 -8.26 -2.02
C LYS A 116 -10.03 -8.24 -0.97
N ALA A 117 -10.52 -9.39 -0.51
CA ALA A 117 -11.51 -9.46 0.56
C ALA A 117 -10.95 -8.97 1.91
N VAL A 118 -9.73 -9.39 2.27
CA VAL A 118 -9.06 -8.97 3.50
C VAL A 118 -8.78 -7.46 3.48
N SER A 119 -8.26 -6.93 2.39
CA SER A 119 -8.01 -5.49 2.24
C SER A 119 -9.29 -4.66 2.35
N ALA A 120 -10.41 -5.14 1.77
CA ALA A 120 -11.71 -4.50 1.91
C ALA A 120 -12.19 -4.49 3.37
N TYR A 121 -12.04 -5.62 4.08
CA TYR A 121 -12.38 -5.72 5.50
C TYR A 121 -11.52 -4.79 6.36
N THR A 122 -10.21 -4.73 6.14
CA THR A 122 -9.32 -3.84 6.91
C THR A 122 -9.67 -2.37 6.69
N ASN A 123 -10.00 -1.99 5.46
CA ASN A 123 -10.42 -0.62 5.15
C ASN A 123 -11.77 -0.29 5.80
N TRP A 124 -12.75 -1.18 5.67
CA TRP A 124 -14.04 -1.02 6.33
C TRP A 124 -13.90 -0.87 7.85
N LYS A 125 -13.10 -1.72 8.49
CA LYS A 125 -12.85 -1.65 9.93
C LYS A 125 -12.22 -0.32 10.35
N PHE A 126 -11.23 0.17 9.59
CA PHE A 126 -10.60 1.46 9.85
C PHE A 126 -11.59 2.63 9.72
N ILE A 127 -12.44 2.61 8.70
CA ILE A 127 -13.50 3.61 8.51
C ILE A 127 -14.49 3.60 9.67
N GLU A 128 -14.89 2.42 10.14
CA GLU A 128 -15.86 2.30 11.23
C GLU A 128 -15.29 2.77 12.57
N GLU A 129 -14.02 2.45 12.86
CA GLU A 129 -13.30 2.97 14.03
C GLU A 129 -13.20 4.49 13.99
N GLN A 130 -12.89 5.07 12.83
CA GLN A 130 -12.82 6.53 12.66
C GLN A 130 -14.19 7.19 12.91
N LYS A 131 -15.27 6.63 12.37
CA LYS A 131 -16.63 7.13 12.61
C LYS A 131 -17.00 7.12 14.09
N GLU A 132 -16.61 6.09 14.82
CA GLU A 132 -16.92 5.98 16.25
C GLU A 132 -16.13 7.00 17.07
N ILE A 133 -14.88 7.29 16.69
CA ILE A 133 -14.09 8.39 17.28
C ILE A 133 -14.77 9.73 17.00
N ASP A 134 -15.15 10.01 15.75
CA ASP A 134 -15.81 11.26 15.37
C ASP A 134 -17.18 11.41 16.06
N ARG A 135 -17.89 10.30 16.28
CA ARG A 135 -19.15 10.27 17.04
C ARG A 135 -18.89 10.64 18.50
N LYS A 136 -17.90 10.03 19.15
CA LYS A 136 -17.54 10.34 20.55
C LYS A 136 -17.13 11.81 20.71
N GLN A 137 -16.29 12.33 19.82
CA GLN A 137 -15.89 13.74 19.82
C GLN A 137 -17.10 14.68 19.71
N ARG A 138 -18.04 14.40 18.79
CA ARG A 138 -19.27 15.20 18.66
C ARG A 138 -20.13 15.17 19.93
N LEU A 139 -20.27 14.02 20.58
CA LEU A 139 -20.99 13.94 21.86
C LEU A 139 -20.30 14.74 22.96
N GLU A 140 -18.97 14.69 23.06
CA GLU A 140 -18.20 15.45 24.03
C GLU A 140 -18.34 16.97 23.81
N GLU A 141 -18.26 17.42 22.55
CA GLU A 141 -18.49 18.82 22.19
C GLU A 141 -19.91 19.27 22.53
N GLU A 142 -20.93 18.44 22.26
CA GLU A 142 -22.31 18.76 22.59
C GLU A 142 -22.51 18.84 24.12
N GLN A 143 -21.93 17.91 24.87
CA GLN A 143 -21.95 17.95 26.33
C GLN A 143 -21.23 19.19 26.87
N ALA A 144 -20.07 19.57 26.29
CA ALA A 144 -19.36 20.78 26.65
C ALA A 144 -20.22 22.03 26.38
N LYS A 145 -20.86 22.12 25.20
CA LYS A 145 -21.80 23.21 24.87
C LYS A 145 -22.97 23.26 25.85
N ARG A 146 -23.55 22.11 26.22
CA ARG A 146 -24.62 22.03 27.24
C ARG A 146 -24.16 22.49 28.62
N LYS A 147 -22.94 22.14 29.04
CA LYS A 147 -22.36 22.60 30.31
C LYS A 147 -22.11 24.10 30.31
N ILE A 148 -21.54 24.64 29.22
CA ILE A 148 -21.31 26.08 29.05
C ILE A 148 -22.64 26.85 29.06
N SER A 149 -23.66 26.37 28.34
CA SER A 149 -24.97 27.02 28.33
C SER A 149 -25.70 26.93 29.68
N ALA A 150 -25.55 25.83 30.43
CA ALA A 150 -26.08 25.72 31.78
C ALA A 150 -25.39 26.69 32.75
N TYR A 151 -24.06 26.81 32.66
CA TYR A 151 -23.26 27.77 33.43
C TYR A 151 -23.64 29.22 33.10
N ASN A 152 -23.81 29.57 31.82
CA ASN A 152 -24.24 30.91 31.44
C ASN A 152 -25.67 31.22 31.93
N ARG A 153 -26.58 30.24 31.86
CA ARG A 153 -27.95 30.38 32.40
C ARG A 153 -27.98 30.52 33.93
N SER A 154 -27.07 29.90 34.66
CA SER A 154 -26.98 30.10 36.11
C SER A 154 -26.40 31.47 36.46
N LYS A 155 -25.40 31.95 35.70
CA LYS A 155 -24.85 33.32 35.86
C LYS A 155 -25.89 34.41 35.57
N GLY A 156 -26.70 34.25 34.52
CA GLY A 156 -27.78 35.19 34.18
C GLY A 156 -28.98 35.16 35.12
N ARG A 157 -29.10 34.13 35.98
CA ARG A 157 -30.16 33.99 36.99
C ARG A 157 -29.64 34.25 38.41
N MET A 158 -28.68 35.15 38.59
CA MET A 158 -28.39 35.70 39.92
C MET A 158 -29.56 36.62 40.35
N LEU A 159 -30.67 35.99 40.75
CA LEU A 159 -31.91 36.61 41.23
C LEU A 159 -31.77 37.30 42.59
N ASN A 160 -30.54 37.37 43.11
CA ASN A 160 -30.25 37.79 44.48
C ASN A 160 -30.01 39.31 44.56
N SER A 161 -29.86 39.99 43.41
CA SER A 161 -29.68 41.44 43.32
C SER A 161 -30.24 41.94 41.97
N PHE A 162 -31.04 42.99 42.00
CA PHE A 162 -31.52 43.73 40.82
C PHE A 162 -30.48 44.77 40.33
N GLU A 163 -29.25 44.73 40.87
CA GLU A 163 -28.22 45.67 40.47
C GLU A 163 -27.77 45.42 39.03
N SER A 164 -27.89 46.47 38.22
CA SER A 164 -27.33 46.50 36.87
C SER A 164 -25.81 46.39 36.95
N ALA A 165 -25.24 45.30 36.45
CA ALA A 165 -23.79 45.09 36.35
C ALA A 165 -23.17 45.78 35.11
N LEU A 166 -23.70 46.93 34.70
CA LEU A 166 -23.17 47.72 33.59
C LEU A 166 -22.03 48.61 34.06
N SER A 167 -20.92 48.60 33.34
CA SER A 167 -19.83 49.57 33.54
C SER A 167 -20.26 50.98 33.13
N ASP A 168 -19.60 52.01 33.67
CA ASP A 168 -19.92 53.41 33.33
C ASP A 168 -19.73 53.72 31.83
N GLU A 169 -18.82 53.01 31.14
CA GLU A 169 -18.63 53.12 29.68
C GLU A 169 -19.81 52.55 28.88
N GLN A 170 -20.34 51.40 29.33
CA GLN A 170 -21.54 50.80 28.75
C GLN A 170 -22.78 51.65 29.01
N LEU A 171 -22.89 52.22 30.21
CA LEU A 171 -23.95 53.17 30.54
C LEU A 171 -23.88 54.42 29.66
N ASN A 172 -22.69 54.98 29.43
CA ASN A 172 -22.52 56.13 28.54
C ASN A 172 -22.90 55.82 27.08
N THR A 173 -22.60 54.60 26.63
CA THR A 173 -22.99 54.16 25.29
C THR A 173 -24.51 53.99 25.20
N LEU A 174 -25.14 53.41 26.22
CA LEU A 174 -26.59 53.28 26.32
C LEU A 174 -27.26 54.66 26.38
N THR A 175 -26.72 55.62 27.14
CA THR A 175 -27.20 57.01 27.16
C THR A 175 -27.16 57.65 25.78
N LYS A 176 -26.07 57.44 25.02
CA LYS A 176 -25.98 57.92 23.63
C LYS A 176 -27.03 57.29 22.72
N CYS A 177 -27.26 55.99 22.82
CA CYS A 177 -28.31 55.31 22.05
C CYS A 177 -29.71 55.80 22.43
N CYS A 178 -29.98 56.01 23.72
CA CYS A 178 -31.25 56.52 24.23
C CYS A 178 -31.53 57.97 23.84
N ASN A 179 -30.50 58.80 23.60
CA ASN A 179 -30.65 60.18 23.16
C ASN A 179 -30.59 60.32 21.62
N ALA A 180 -29.95 59.37 20.92
CA ALA A 180 -29.95 59.32 19.46
C ALA A 180 -31.35 59.06 18.89
N ILE A 181 -32.19 58.37 19.65
CA ILE A 181 -33.61 58.19 19.38
C ILE A 181 -34.37 59.08 20.38
N PRO A 182 -35.37 59.88 19.97
CA PRO A 182 -36.18 60.66 20.90
C PRO A 182 -37.18 59.76 21.65
N ILE A 183 -36.68 58.81 22.45
CA ILE A 183 -37.49 57.87 23.23
C ILE A 183 -38.23 58.61 24.34
N PHE A 184 -37.53 59.53 24.98
CA PHE A 184 -38.03 60.37 26.04
C PHE A 184 -38.28 61.78 25.51
N THR A 185 -39.23 62.48 26.12
CA THR A 185 -39.52 63.88 25.79
C THR A 185 -38.33 64.83 26.02
N ARG A 186 -37.30 64.37 26.73
CA ARG A 186 -36.07 65.10 27.05
C ARG A 186 -34.86 64.18 26.95
N ASP A 187 -33.70 64.77 26.71
CA ASP A 187 -32.43 64.04 26.76
C ASP A 187 -32.16 63.55 28.19
N ILE A 188 -31.61 62.34 28.28
CA ILE A 188 -31.22 61.69 29.52
C ILE A 188 -29.74 61.87 29.76
N GLU A 189 -29.35 62.19 30.99
CA GLU A 189 -27.96 62.20 31.42
C GLU A 189 -27.54 60.85 32.03
N LEU A 190 -26.23 60.58 32.05
CA LEU A 190 -25.65 59.32 32.57
C LEU A 190 -26.13 58.99 34.00
N TYR A 191 -26.22 60.00 34.87
CA TYR A 191 -26.64 59.80 36.26
C TYR A 191 -28.11 59.41 36.37
N GLU A 192 -28.98 59.95 35.50
CA GLU A 192 -30.40 59.63 35.49
C GLU A 192 -30.61 58.18 35.03
N LEU A 193 -29.86 57.74 34.01
CA LEU A 193 -29.87 56.35 33.57
C LEU A 193 -29.42 55.39 34.68
N LYS A 194 -28.42 55.79 35.46
CA LYS A 194 -27.94 55.02 36.62
C LYS A 194 -29.01 54.93 37.71
N GLU A 195 -29.73 56.02 38.00
CA GLU A 195 -30.84 56.02 38.95
C GLU A 195 -32.04 55.20 38.47
N ILE A 196 -32.34 55.20 37.17
CA ILE A 196 -33.41 54.39 36.57
C ILE A 196 -33.10 52.91 36.76
N LEU A 197 -31.88 52.50 36.44
CA LEU A 197 -31.42 51.11 36.57
C LEU A 197 -31.26 50.66 38.03
N ALA A 198 -31.01 51.59 38.95
CA ALA A 198 -31.03 51.35 40.39
C ALA A 198 -32.44 51.43 41.01
N CYS A 199 -33.47 51.72 40.20
CA CYS A 199 -34.86 51.94 40.63
C CYS A 199 -35.03 53.06 41.67
N THR A 200 -34.13 54.04 41.72
CA THR A 200 -34.17 55.18 42.67
C THR A 200 -34.65 56.49 42.03
N HIS A 201 -34.91 56.50 40.73
CA HIS A 201 -35.31 57.71 40.01
C HIS A 201 -36.72 58.17 40.41
N LYS A 202 -36.83 59.40 40.90
CA LYS A 202 -38.09 59.94 41.47
C LYS A 202 -38.97 60.68 40.47
N LYS A 203 -38.44 61.03 39.28
CA LYS A 203 -39.17 61.80 38.27
C LYS A 203 -39.77 60.85 37.22
N PRO A 204 -41.03 61.04 36.80
CA PRO A 204 -41.58 60.26 35.71
C PRO A 204 -40.92 60.65 34.39
N LEU A 205 -40.39 59.66 33.66
CA LEU A 205 -39.95 59.82 32.29
C LEU A 205 -41.07 59.39 31.36
N GLN A 206 -41.54 60.33 30.54
CA GLN A 206 -42.62 60.08 29.59
C GLN A 206 -42.05 59.57 28.27
N ILE A 207 -42.66 58.51 27.77
CA ILE A 207 -42.41 57.95 26.44
C ILE A 207 -43.66 58.26 25.63
N ASP A 208 -43.50 58.99 24.53
CA ASP A 208 -44.61 59.43 23.69
C ASP A 208 -45.04 58.33 22.70
N VAL A 209 -44.06 57.61 22.14
CA VAL A 209 -44.30 56.65 21.07
C VAL A 209 -43.54 55.34 21.34
N ASN A 210 -44.30 54.27 21.59
CA ASN A 210 -43.78 52.92 21.86
C ASN A 210 -42.88 52.38 20.72
N LYS A 211 -43.07 52.84 19.48
CA LYS A 211 -42.22 52.46 18.34
C LYS A 211 -40.74 52.84 18.54
N HIS A 212 -40.44 53.91 19.29
CA HIS A 212 -39.06 54.30 19.58
C HIS A 212 -38.33 53.27 20.46
N ILE A 213 -39.05 52.50 21.27
CA ILE A 213 -38.48 51.41 22.06
C ILE A 213 -38.00 50.27 21.13
N ALA A 214 -38.76 49.95 20.08
CA ALA A 214 -38.32 48.96 19.09
C ALA A 214 -37.05 49.42 18.35
N LEU A 215 -37.01 50.70 17.94
CA LEU A 215 -35.83 51.29 17.31
C LEU A 215 -34.60 51.30 18.24
N LEU A 216 -34.80 51.45 19.56
CA LEU A 216 -33.72 51.34 20.54
C LEU A 216 -33.13 49.93 20.53
N PHE A 217 -33.96 48.89 20.54
CA PHE A 217 -33.47 47.52 20.48
C PHE A 217 -32.71 47.25 19.18
N ASP A 218 -33.16 47.79 18.04
CA ASP A 218 -32.44 47.69 16.77
C ASP A 218 -31.05 48.35 16.84
N GLN A 219 -30.95 49.55 17.40
CA GLN A 219 -29.66 50.24 17.60
C GLN A 219 -28.74 49.49 18.57
N LEU A 220 -29.29 48.99 19.68
CA LEU A 220 -28.51 48.20 20.65
C LEU A 220 -28.00 46.89 20.04
N LYS A 221 -28.77 46.29 19.11
CA LYS A 221 -28.33 45.11 18.34
C LYS A 221 -27.20 45.48 17.39
N GLU A 222 -27.30 46.59 16.66
CA GLU A 222 -26.26 47.07 15.75
C GLU A 222 -24.93 47.32 16.48
N HIS A 223 -25.00 47.87 17.70
CA HIS A 223 -23.86 48.06 18.59
C HIS A 223 -23.40 46.78 19.31
N LYS A 224 -24.01 45.61 19.03
CA LYS A 224 -23.75 44.31 19.67
C LYS A 224 -23.88 44.31 21.20
N LEU A 225 -24.69 45.23 21.74
CA LEU A 225 -24.96 45.35 23.18
C LEU A 225 -26.04 44.36 23.64
N ILE A 226 -26.92 43.92 22.73
CA ILE A 226 -27.93 42.88 22.98
C ILE A 226 -27.81 41.75 21.96
N CYS A 227 -28.23 40.54 22.35
CA CYS A 227 -28.31 39.39 21.44
C CYS A 227 -29.70 39.30 20.78
N GLU A 228 -29.79 38.72 19.58
CA GLU A 228 -31.05 38.57 18.82
C GLU A 228 -32.17 37.87 19.60
N THR A 229 -31.80 36.99 20.54
CA THR A 229 -32.74 36.28 21.40
C THR A 229 -33.56 37.22 22.31
N TRP A 230 -33.04 38.39 22.67
CA TRP A 230 -33.74 39.37 23.52
C TRP A 230 -34.91 40.06 22.80
N MET A 231 -34.91 40.06 21.46
CA MET A 231 -35.99 40.65 20.65
C MET A 231 -37.14 39.68 20.36
N SER A 232 -37.01 38.40 20.71
CA SER A 232 -37.98 37.34 20.35
C SER A 232 -39.11 37.11 21.36
N VAL A 233 -39.27 37.96 22.38
CA VAL A 233 -40.29 37.78 23.44
C VAL A 233 -41.68 38.32 23.03
N ALA A 234 -41.86 38.74 21.78
CA ALA A 234 -43.11 39.31 21.27
C ALA A 234 -43.64 38.63 19.99
N GLU A 235 -43.45 37.31 19.87
CA GLU A 235 -44.22 36.45 18.95
C GLU A 235 -45.04 35.42 19.73
#